data_AF-A0A6B2DFF1-F1
#
_entry.id   AF-A0A6B2DFF1-F1
#
_cell.length_a   1.000
_cell.length_b   1.000
_cell.length_c   1.000
_cell.angle_alpha   90.00
_cell.angle_beta   90.00
_cell.angle_gamma   90.00
#
_symmetry.space_group_name_H-M   'P 1'
#
loop_
_entity.id
_entity.type
_entity.pdbx_description
1 polymer ?
#
loop_
_entity_poly.entity_id
_entity_poly.type
_entity_poly.pdbx_seq_one_letter_code
_entity_poly.pdbx_strand_id
1 'polypeptide(L)' 'PDAPGVPLLADRPLVDGAAAAYVCRGYVCDRPVTSAEALTAQL' A
#
# COMPACT_ATOMS: atom_id res chain seq x y z
N PRO A 1 -2.81 6.90 -0.93
CA PRO A 1 -2.42 8.27 -1.29
C PRO A 1 -2.35 9.12 -0.03
N ASP A 2 -1.37 10.01 0.09
CA ASP A 2 -1.30 11.02 1.15
C ASP A 2 -2.57 11.90 1.07
N ALA A 3 -3.61 11.46 1.77
CA ALA A 3 -4.94 12.04 1.70
C ALA A 3 -5.07 13.01 2.88
N PRO A 4 -5.23 14.32 2.64
CA PRO A 4 -5.45 15.28 3.71
C PRO A 4 -6.65 14.83 4.55
N GLY A 5 -6.43 14.60 5.86
CA GLY A 5 -7.48 14.14 6.78
C GLY A 5 -7.50 12.63 7.06
N VAL A 6 -6.61 11.82 6.48
CA VAL A 6 -6.42 10.41 6.85
C VAL A 6 -5.02 10.21 7.43
N PRO A 7 -4.82 10.41 8.76
CA PRO A 7 -3.50 10.33 9.39
C PRO A 7 -2.77 9.01 9.16
N LEU A 8 -3.50 7.89 9.01
CA LEU A 8 -2.92 6.56 8.72
C LEU A 8 -2.26 6.47 7.33
N LEU A 9 -2.64 7.37 6.42
CA LEU A 9 -2.08 7.46 5.08
C LEU A 9 -1.06 8.60 4.96
N ALA A 10 -0.77 9.32 6.03
CA ALA A 10 0.34 10.27 6.03
C ALA A 10 1.65 9.51 5.78
N ASP A 11 2.51 10.06 4.93
CA ASP A 11 3.77 9.48 4.47
C ASP A 11 3.60 8.16 3.69
N ARG A 12 2.41 7.94 3.10
CA ARG A 12 2.12 6.80 2.22
C ARG A 12 1.67 7.31 0.84
N PRO A 13 2.60 7.90 0.06
CA PRO A 13 2.31 8.42 -1.27
C PRO A 13 1.89 7.31 -2.24
N LEU A 14 1.43 7.75 -3.41
CA LEU A 14 1.23 6.87 -4.55
C LEU A 14 2.57 6.30 -5.02
N VAL A 15 2.54 5.08 -5.59
CA VAL A 15 3.68 4.48 -6.29
C VAL A 15 3.42 4.63 -7.78
N ASP A 16 4.27 5.37 -8.47
CA ASP A 16 4.12 5.71 -9.90
C ASP A 16 2.73 6.28 -10.26
N GLY A 17 2.14 7.05 -9.34
CA GLY A 17 0.80 7.62 -9.51
C GLY A 17 -0.36 6.65 -9.25
N ALA A 18 -0.08 5.38 -8.93
CA ALA A 18 -1.08 4.37 -8.59
C ALA A 18 -1.19 4.14 -7.07
N ALA A 19 -2.37 3.69 -6.64
CA ALA A 19 -2.58 3.28 -5.26
C ALA A 19 -1.70 2.08 -4.91
N ALA A 20 -1.09 2.10 -3.73
CA ALA A 20 -0.23 1.03 -3.24
C ALA A 20 -0.94 0.22 -2.15
N ALA A 21 -0.85 -1.11 -2.25
CA ALA A 21 -1.28 -2.05 -1.24
C ALA A 21 -0.07 -2.73 -0.59
N TYR A 22 -0.14 -2.91 0.73
CA TYR A 22 0.91 -3.54 1.54
C TYR A 22 0.31 -4.75 2.28
N VAL A 23 0.92 -5.93 2.12
CA VAL A 23 0.58 -7.10 2.93
C VAL A 23 1.57 -7.19 4.08
N CYS A 24 1.06 -7.08 5.31
CA CYS A 24 1.87 -7.09 6.53
C CYS A 24 1.66 -8.39 7.30
N ARG A 25 2.76 -9.00 7.75
CA ARG A 25 2.79 -10.23 8.56
C ARG A 25 3.56 -9.94 9.85
N GLY A 26 2.84 -9.97 10.97
CA GLY A 26 3.37 -9.47 12.24
C GLY A 26 3.66 -7.97 12.15
N TYR A 27 4.94 -7.59 12.25
CA TYR A 27 5.40 -6.20 12.22
C TYR A 27 6.15 -5.79 10.95
N VAL A 28 6.20 -6.67 9.93
CA VAL A 28 6.92 -6.43 8.67
C VAL A 28 5.94 -6.49 7.51
N CYS A 29 6.09 -5.59 6.54
CA CYS A 29 5.31 -5.59 5.32
C CYS A 29 6.19 -5.94 4.12
N ASP A 30 5.62 -6.64 3.15
CA ASP A 30 6.26 -6.89 1.85
C ASP A 30 6.32 -5.60 1.02
N ARG A 31 7.02 -5.68 -0.12
CA ARG A 31 7.07 -4.57 -1.08
C ARG A 31 5.66 -4.22 -1.58
N PRO A 32 5.33 -2.92 -1.70
CA PRO A 32 4.02 -2.51 -2.17
C PRO A 32 3.75 -2.97 -3.60
N VAL A 33 2.49 -3.32 -3.86
CA VAL A 33 1.97 -3.61 -5.20
C VAL A 33 0.86 -2.64 -5.58
N THR A 34 0.66 -2.46 -6.88
CA THR A 34 -0.28 -1.48 -7.43
C THR A 34 -1.42 -2.08 -8.25
N SER A 35 -1.50 -3.42 -8.36
CA SER A 35 -2.60 -4.13 -9.03
C SER A 35 -3.31 -5.12 -8.11
N ALA A 36 -4.59 -5.36 -8.39
CA ALA A 36 -5.41 -6.28 -7.61
C ALA A 36 -4.95 -7.74 -7.76
N GLU A 37 -4.49 -8.11 -8.95
CA GLU A 37 -3.96 -9.44 -9.24
C GLU A 37 -2.68 -9.71 -8.44
N ALA A 38 -1.77 -8.72 -8.40
CA ALA A 38 -0.53 -8.82 -7.64
C ALA A 38 -0.77 -8.84 -6.13
N LEU A 39 -1.78 -8.10 -5.64
CA LEU A 39 -2.21 -8.16 -4.24
C LEU A 39 -2.77 -9.55 -3.90
N THR A 40 -3.65 -10.08 -4.74
CA THR A 40 -4.29 -11.39 -4.51
C THR A 40 -3.26 -12.52 -4.47
N ALA A 41 -2.20 -12.44 -5.27
CA ALA A 41 -1.09 -13.40 -5.24
C ALA A 41 -0.29 -13.39 -3.93
N GLN A 42 -0.48 -12.39 -3.06
CA GLN A 42 0.19 -12.26 -1.77
C GLN A 42 -0.70 -12.57 -0.56
N LEU A 43 -2.00 -12.81 -0.76
CA LEU A 43 -2.95 -13.19 0.30
C LEU A 43 -2.89 -14.70 0.55
#